data_AF-A0A4W3HE12-F1
#
_entry.id   AF-A0A4W3HE12-F1
#
_cell.length_a   1.000
_cell.length_b   1.000
_cell.length_c   1.000
_cell.angle_alpha   90.00
_cell.angle_beta   90.00
_cell.angle_gamma   90.00
#
_symmetry.space_group_name_H-M   'P 1'
#
loop_
_entity.id
_entity.type
_entity.pdbx_description
1 polymer ?
#
loop_
_entity_poly.entity_id
_entity_poly.type
_entity_poly.pdbx_seq_one_letter_code
_entity_poly.pdbx_strand_id
1 'polypeptide(L)'
;MHLAETADSMQLTVVKGNNGLPRVDQLLKFLVDSCADSEEVTQCANCDLECRTQDAISMYFCNTCAQPLCATCRDQTHQAKMFACHEIVTLAKRAKELHKKCALHEEPYIMFSTEKKSMLCIKCFRDMQVESRAHCIDIETAYVQGCEKLDQAVLAVKELQTSTREAIILLKAMIAEVRVNVTEEEAAISTLFCSMQERLADRRKILLRTAQSQHEEKEKAFKDQLTHMASLLPTLQVHLVTCSAFLSSASKYEFLDLGYQLMERLQKIVQLPHRLRPAQSSKINTEYRAEFARCLEALLFLSQRSTGIVPGATGMPAAHSGNNMNPLSGCCPGSMGDASVTNSMARKPTSHRYISTKVLLTEGLESPFTEHCRNYENTFRTLQTQLQNLKDQVQEMHRDLTKHHSLIKIDAMGQILQKSLEMDVQISSHYSSVQLLKAVFEEVWEETYQRVANEQEIYEAQLHDLLRLKQENMYLTTITRQIGPYIRSIAKVKERLEPRLKEPEEVKDERTDNMLKIYDDPGEGQHRNDLTCLNEEYKKPVDNQEKIIDNRTLNILSEESLGKSKEFYRPAKPKSESPGRKEISL
;
A
#
# COMPACT_ATOMS: atom_id res chain seq x y z
N MET A 1 18.25 -34.86 16.08
CA MET A 1 17.03 -34.05 16.30
C MET A 1 17.13 -32.88 15.31
N HIS A 2 16.47 -32.88 14.16
CA HIS A 2 15.42 -33.77 13.64
C HIS A 2 15.87 -34.55 12.39
N LEU A 3 15.47 -35.83 12.30
CA LEU A 3 15.53 -36.68 11.10
C LEU A 3 14.12 -37.27 10.92
N ALA A 4 13.14 -36.40 10.72
CA ALA A 4 11.72 -36.76 10.83
C ALA A 4 10.83 -35.84 9.98
N GLU A 5 11.10 -35.73 8.68
CA GLU A 5 10.26 -34.93 7.77
C GLU A 5 10.28 -35.42 6.30
N THR A 6 10.35 -36.74 6.11
CA THR A 6 10.26 -37.40 4.78
C THR A 6 9.33 -38.62 4.79
N ALA A 7 8.32 -38.61 5.66
CA ALA A 7 7.41 -39.74 5.89
C ALA A 7 5.91 -39.34 5.89
N ASP A 8 5.48 -38.46 4.99
CA ASP A 8 4.04 -38.23 4.75
C ASP A 8 3.71 -37.87 3.28
N SER A 9 3.70 -38.88 2.41
CA SER A 9 2.96 -38.84 1.13
C SER A 9 2.71 -40.25 0.54
N MET A 10 2.47 -41.25 1.40
CA MET A 10 1.79 -42.49 1.00
C MET A 10 0.49 -42.65 1.78
N GLN A 11 -0.36 -41.62 1.70
CA GLN A 11 -1.77 -41.77 2.04
C GLN A 11 -2.41 -42.71 1.02
N LEU A 12 -2.52 -43.98 1.42
CA LEU A 12 -3.54 -44.89 0.92
C LEU A 12 -4.87 -44.13 0.88
N THR A 13 -5.53 -44.14 -0.27
CA THR A 13 -6.80 -43.43 -0.49
C THR A 13 -7.93 -44.10 0.29
N VAL A 14 -7.97 -43.87 1.61
CA VAL A 14 -9.03 -44.37 2.48
C VAL A 14 -10.31 -43.61 2.14
N VAL A 15 -11.14 -44.22 1.31
CA VAL A 15 -12.52 -43.79 1.07
C VAL A 15 -13.26 -43.88 2.41
N LYS A 16 -13.43 -42.72 3.07
CA LYS A 16 -14.01 -42.63 4.41
C LYS A 16 -15.54 -42.69 4.32
N GLY A 17 -16.08 -43.89 4.16
CA GLY A 17 -17.52 -44.15 4.09
C GLY A 17 -17.87 -45.59 4.51
N ASN A 18 -18.54 -45.71 5.66
CA ASN A 18 -19.29 -46.84 6.22
C ASN A 18 -18.79 -48.29 6.00
N ASN A 19 -18.58 -49.00 7.11
CA ASN A 19 -18.22 -50.42 7.18
C ASN A 19 -19.31 -51.36 6.62
N GLY A 20 -19.38 -51.46 5.30
CA GLY A 20 -20.03 -52.54 4.58
C GLY A 20 -19.21 -52.83 3.33
N LEU A 21 -18.83 -54.09 3.13
CA LEU A 21 -18.24 -54.50 1.84
C LEU A 21 -19.22 -54.08 0.73
N PRO A 22 -18.76 -53.40 -0.34
CA PRO A 22 -19.63 -53.05 -1.45
C PRO A 22 -20.28 -54.34 -1.98
N ARG A 23 -21.56 -54.25 -2.37
CA ARG A 23 -22.27 -55.39 -2.99
C ARG A 23 -21.40 -55.97 -4.10
N VAL A 24 -21.27 -57.31 -4.13
CA VAL A 24 -20.47 -58.01 -5.14
C VAL A 24 -20.85 -57.48 -6.52
N ASP A 25 -19.95 -56.73 -7.12
CA ASP A 25 -20.15 -56.15 -8.44
C ASP A 25 -20.23 -57.30 -9.44
N GLN A 26 -21.38 -57.42 -10.10
CA GLN A 26 -21.64 -58.51 -11.03
C GLN A 26 -20.76 -58.43 -12.29
N LEU A 27 -20.30 -57.23 -12.65
CA LEU A 27 -19.32 -57.03 -13.72
C LEU A 27 -17.93 -57.46 -13.25
N LEU A 28 -17.52 -57.05 -12.04
CA LEU A 28 -16.22 -57.46 -11.47
C LEU A 28 -16.17 -58.98 -11.25
N LYS A 29 -17.26 -59.57 -10.76
CA LYS A 29 -17.43 -61.02 -10.65
C LYS A 29 -17.35 -61.68 -12.03
N PHE A 30 -18.08 -61.18 -13.03
CA PHE A 30 -17.98 -61.71 -14.40
C PHE A 30 -16.54 -61.64 -14.96
N LEU A 31 -15.80 -60.56 -14.70
CA LEU A 31 -14.40 -60.41 -15.14
C LEU A 31 -13.44 -61.37 -14.42
N VAL A 32 -13.69 -61.68 -13.15
CA VAL A 32 -12.92 -62.67 -12.38
C VAL A 32 -13.28 -64.10 -12.77
N ASP A 33 -14.58 -64.42 -12.83
CA ASP A 33 -15.10 -65.74 -13.21
C ASP A 33 -14.72 -66.08 -14.66
N SER A 34 -14.77 -65.12 -15.61
CA SER A 34 -14.32 -65.33 -16.99
C SER A 34 -12.81 -65.55 -17.13
N CYS A 35 -12.01 -65.21 -16.12
CA CYS A 35 -10.59 -65.56 -16.02
C CYS A 35 -10.37 -66.93 -15.36
N ALA A 36 -11.38 -67.50 -14.69
CA ALA A 36 -11.32 -68.78 -13.98
C ALA A 36 -11.98 -69.94 -14.76
N ASP A 37 -13.04 -69.69 -15.53
CA ASP A 37 -13.77 -70.69 -16.35
C ASP A 37 -12.96 -71.25 -17.54
N SER A 38 -11.64 -71.07 -17.55
CA SER A 38 -10.71 -71.58 -18.58
C SER A 38 -9.95 -72.83 -18.11
N GLU A 39 -10.59 -73.73 -17.34
CA GLU A 39 -10.01 -75.00 -16.87
C GLU A 39 -10.66 -76.25 -17.50
N GLU A 40 -11.43 -76.11 -18.59
CA GLU A 40 -11.91 -77.27 -19.35
C GLU A 40 -10.77 -77.87 -20.18
N VAL A 41 -10.30 -79.07 -19.83
CA VAL A 41 -9.18 -79.75 -20.51
C VAL A 41 -9.61 -80.22 -21.89
N THR A 42 -9.21 -79.49 -22.93
CA THR A 42 -9.54 -79.84 -24.32
C THR A 42 -8.45 -80.68 -24.97
N GLN A 43 -8.78 -81.92 -25.33
CA GLN A 43 -7.92 -82.87 -26.06
C GLN A 43 -7.97 -82.63 -27.57
N CYS A 44 -6.86 -82.89 -28.29
CA CYS A 44 -6.82 -82.86 -29.75
C CYS A 44 -7.44 -84.14 -30.36
N ALA A 45 -8.48 -84.01 -31.19
CA ALA A 45 -9.21 -85.15 -31.75
C ALA A 45 -8.41 -86.06 -32.73
N ASN A 46 -7.21 -85.63 -33.15
CA ASN A 46 -6.36 -86.37 -34.10
C ASN A 46 -5.13 -87.04 -33.46
N CYS A 47 -4.79 -86.71 -32.21
CA CYS A 47 -3.60 -87.24 -31.53
C CYS A 47 -3.75 -87.40 -30.01
N ASP A 48 -4.97 -87.19 -29.49
CA ASP A 48 -5.38 -87.29 -28.09
C ASP A 48 -4.54 -86.46 -27.10
N LEU A 49 -3.75 -85.52 -27.60
CA LEU A 49 -2.87 -84.68 -26.79
C LEU A 49 -3.68 -83.72 -25.92
N GLU A 50 -3.54 -83.86 -24.61
CA GLU A 50 -4.04 -82.92 -23.61
C GLU A 50 -3.18 -81.66 -23.56
N CYS A 51 -3.71 -80.54 -24.05
CA CYS A 51 -3.11 -79.22 -23.84
C CYS A 51 -3.64 -78.61 -22.55
N ARG A 52 -2.75 -78.26 -21.61
CA ARG A 52 -3.11 -77.46 -20.42
C ARG A 52 -3.33 -76.01 -20.82
N THR A 53 -4.21 -75.32 -20.10
CA THR A 53 -4.92 -74.14 -20.60
C THR A 53 -4.09 -72.86 -20.70
N GLN A 54 -2.81 -72.86 -20.30
CA GLN A 54 -1.83 -71.86 -20.76
C GLN A 54 -1.67 -71.86 -22.30
N ASP A 55 -1.90 -73.00 -22.97
CA ASP A 55 -1.79 -73.19 -24.42
C ASP A 55 -3.14 -73.06 -25.17
N ALA A 56 -4.22 -72.59 -24.52
CA ALA A 56 -5.53 -72.41 -25.18
C ALA A 56 -5.50 -71.43 -26.38
N ILE A 57 -4.45 -70.61 -26.48
CA ILE A 57 -4.18 -69.70 -27.61
C ILE A 57 -3.64 -70.46 -28.85
N SER A 58 -3.02 -71.63 -28.67
CA SER A 58 -2.41 -72.44 -29.75
C SER A 58 -3.27 -73.63 -30.20
N MET A 59 -4.44 -73.82 -29.60
CA MET A 59 -5.46 -74.77 -30.07
C MET A 59 -6.43 -74.16 -31.08
N TYR A 60 -6.83 -74.98 -32.03
CA TYR A 60 -7.72 -74.65 -33.13
C TYR A 60 -8.97 -75.52 -33.08
N PHE A 61 -10.04 -75.06 -33.71
CA PHE A 61 -11.26 -75.82 -33.90
C PHE A 61 -11.63 -75.84 -35.38
N CYS A 62 -11.82 -77.04 -35.93
CA CYS A 62 -12.35 -77.21 -37.27
C CYS A 62 -13.88 -77.22 -37.20
N ASN A 63 -14.52 -76.14 -37.63
CA ASN A 63 -15.98 -76.01 -37.66
C ASN A 63 -16.61 -77.07 -38.57
N THR A 64 -15.94 -77.42 -39.68
CA THR A 64 -16.42 -78.41 -40.66
C THR A 64 -16.35 -79.85 -40.17
N CYS A 65 -15.33 -80.22 -39.39
CA CYS A 65 -15.24 -81.55 -38.75
C CYS A 65 -15.92 -81.60 -37.36
N ALA A 66 -16.34 -80.46 -36.82
CA ALA A 66 -16.76 -80.31 -35.43
C ALA A 66 -15.74 -80.83 -34.39
N GLN A 67 -14.43 -80.62 -34.63
CA GLN A 67 -13.35 -81.21 -33.83
C GLN A 67 -12.28 -80.20 -33.37
N PRO A 68 -11.80 -80.29 -32.11
CA PRO A 68 -10.62 -79.57 -31.63
C PRO A 68 -9.31 -80.18 -32.16
N LEU A 69 -8.34 -79.33 -32.48
CA LEU A 69 -7.06 -79.68 -33.10
C LEU A 69 -5.92 -78.89 -32.44
N CYS A 70 -4.78 -79.52 -32.16
CA CYS A 70 -3.55 -78.78 -31.86
C CYS A 70 -2.97 -78.15 -33.15
N ALA A 71 -2.09 -77.16 -33.02
CA ALA A 71 -1.43 -76.49 -34.16
C ALA A 71 -0.80 -77.49 -35.15
N THR A 72 -0.07 -78.49 -34.65
CA THR A 72 0.56 -79.53 -35.47
C THR A 72 -0.46 -80.35 -36.27
N CYS A 73 -1.58 -80.73 -35.66
CA CYS A 73 -2.63 -81.49 -36.36
C CYS A 73 -3.37 -80.62 -37.37
N ARG A 74 -3.64 -79.34 -37.09
CA ARG A 74 -4.17 -78.40 -38.08
C ARG A 74 -3.27 -78.39 -39.33
N ASP A 75 -1.98 -78.13 -39.14
CA ASP A 75 -1.08 -77.91 -40.27
C ASP A 75 -0.75 -79.23 -41.00
N GLN A 76 -0.62 -80.36 -40.30
CA GLN A 76 -0.34 -81.65 -40.96
C GLN A 76 -1.56 -82.30 -41.62
N THR A 77 -2.76 -82.18 -41.03
CA THR A 77 -3.96 -82.88 -41.54
C THR A 77 -4.85 -81.96 -42.37
N HIS A 78 -5.05 -80.70 -41.99
CA HIS A 78 -5.99 -79.80 -42.65
C HIS A 78 -5.35 -78.82 -43.65
N GLN A 79 -4.02 -78.70 -43.73
CA GLN A 79 -3.34 -77.96 -44.80
C GLN A 79 -3.32 -78.73 -46.14
N ALA A 80 -3.62 -80.03 -46.13
CA ALA A 80 -3.72 -80.82 -47.35
C ALA A 80 -4.90 -80.37 -48.22
N LYS A 81 -4.71 -80.34 -49.55
CA LYS A 81 -5.70 -79.78 -50.52
C LYS A 81 -7.12 -80.36 -50.41
N MET A 82 -7.28 -81.57 -49.87
CA MET A 82 -8.60 -82.20 -49.68
C MET A 82 -9.44 -81.55 -48.57
N PHE A 83 -8.82 -80.79 -47.66
CA PHE A 83 -9.46 -80.13 -46.53
C PHE A 83 -9.42 -78.59 -46.65
N ALA A 84 -9.02 -78.04 -47.80
CA ALA A 84 -8.93 -76.59 -48.02
C ALA A 84 -10.27 -75.85 -47.93
N CYS A 85 -11.40 -76.58 -47.93
CA CYS A 85 -12.74 -76.04 -47.69
C CYS A 85 -13.16 -76.07 -46.22
N HIS A 86 -12.31 -76.56 -45.31
CA HIS A 86 -12.63 -76.65 -43.89
C HIS A 86 -12.36 -75.31 -43.20
N GLU A 87 -13.37 -74.78 -42.51
CA GLU A 87 -13.22 -73.56 -41.73
C GLU A 87 -12.56 -73.89 -40.38
N ILE A 88 -11.44 -73.23 -40.08
CA ILE A 88 -10.67 -73.44 -38.85
C ILE A 88 -10.49 -72.11 -38.12
N VAL A 89 -10.98 -72.06 -36.89
CA VAL A 89 -10.89 -70.90 -35.98
C VAL A 89 -10.02 -71.23 -34.77
N THR A 90 -9.54 -70.22 -34.04
CA THR A 90 -8.89 -70.46 -32.74
C THR A 90 -9.93 -70.87 -31.71
N LEU A 91 -9.58 -71.80 -30.81
CA LEU A 91 -10.51 -72.40 -29.85
C LEU A 91 -11.18 -71.33 -28.96
N ALA A 92 -10.38 -70.35 -28.50
CA ALA A 92 -10.84 -69.20 -27.72
C ALA A 92 -11.84 -68.26 -28.44
N LYS A 93 -11.91 -68.29 -29.78
CA LYS A 93 -12.91 -67.53 -30.55
C LYS A 93 -14.26 -68.24 -30.54
N ARG A 94 -14.27 -69.57 -30.64
CA ARG A 94 -15.48 -70.42 -30.63
C ARG A 94 -16.10 -70.55 -29.23
N ALA A 95 -15.28 -70.61 -28.17
CA ALA A 95 -15.77 -70.67 -26.79
C ALA A 95 -16.64 -69.45 -26.39
N LYS A 96 -16.47 -68.31 -27.07
CA LYS A 96 -17.29 -67.10 -26.88
C LYS A 96 -18.58 -67.07 -27.70
N GLU A 97 -18.77 -68.01 -28.63
CA GLU A 97 -19.89 -68.05 -29.58
C GLU A 97 -21.08 -68.91 -29.09
N LEU A 98 -21.07 -69.25 -27.80
CA LEU A 98 -22.22 -69.80 -27.08
C LEU A 98 -23.34 -68.75 -27.02
N HIS A 99 -24.22 -68.78 -28.03
CA HIS A 99 -25.46 -68.03 -28.06
C HIS A 99 -26.26 -68.31 -26.78
N LYS A 100 -26.26 -67.35 -25.85
CA LYS A 100 -26.98 -67.51 -24.57
C LYS A 100 -28.46 -67.77 -24.89
N LYS A 101 -28.98 -68.85 -24.32
CA LYS A 101 -30.37 -69.28 -24.50
C LYS A 101 -31.29 -68.61 -23.48
N CYS A 102 -32.53 -68.41 -23.87
CA CYS A 102 -33.57 -67.92 -22.99
C CYS A 102 -33.94 -68.98 -21.95
N ALA A 103 -33.80 -68.64 -20.66
CA ALA A 103 -34.09 -69.56 -19.55
C ALA A 103 -35.54 -70.06 -19.49
N LEU A 104 -36.48 -69.39 -20.17
CA LEU A 104 -37.90 -69.76 -20.23
C LEU A 104 -38.26 -70.60 -21.48
N HIS A 105 -37.44 -70.53 -22.53
CA HIS A 105 -37.84 -70.97 -23.87
C HIS A 105 -36.79 -71.82 -24.61
N GLU A 106 -35.57 -71.89 -24.08
CA GLU A 106 -34.37 -72.54 -24.63
C GLU A 106 -33.92 -72.10 -26.05
N GLU A 107 -34.66 -71.16 -26.64
CA GLU A 107 -34.29 -70.45 -27.87
C GLU A 107 -33.13 -69.47 -27.65
N PRO A 108 -32.26 -69.23 -28.65
CA PRO A 108 -31.22 -68.20 -28.56
C PRO A 108 -31.85 -66.80 -28.35
N TYR A 109 -31.19 -65.97 -27.56
CA TYR A 109 -31.49 -64.53 -27.56
C TYR A 109 -31.12 -63.93 -28.93
N ILE A 110 -32.01 -63.09 -29.48
CA ILE A 110 -31.81 -62.43 -30.80
C ILE A 110 -32.17 -60.94 -30.78
N MET A 111 -32.93 -60.48 -29.79
CA MET A 111 -33.35 -59.09 -29.61
C MET A 111 -32.98 -58.58 -28.21
N PHE A 112 -32.86 -57.28 -28.04
CA PHE A 112 -32.67 -56.61 -26.75
C PHE A 112 -33.73 -55.52 -26.55
N SER A 113 -34.39 -55.53 -25.38
CA SER A 113 -35.28 -54.44 -24.97
C SER A 113 -34.47 -53.32 -24.32
N THR A 114 -34.43 -52.16 -24.97
CA THR A 114 -33.75 -50.97 -24.44
C THR A 114 -34.48 -50.38 -23.21
N GLU A 115 -35.81 -50.51 -23.18
CA GLU A 115 -36.68 -50.10 -22.06
C GLU A 115 -36.42 -50.96 -20.82
N LYS A 116 -36.51 -52.29 -20.95
CA LYS A 116 -36.40 -53.24 -19.82
C LYS A 116 -34.98 -53.72 -19.55
N LYS A 117 -34.02 -53.29 -20.38
CA LYS A 117 -32.59 -53.66 -20.35
C LYS A 117 -32.36 -55.18 -20.28
N SER A 118 -33.10 -55.93 -21.09
CA SER A 118 -33.14 -57.40 -21.06
C SER A 118 -33.05 -58.03 -22.44
N MET A 119 -32.42 -59.20 -22.50
CA MET A 119 -32.29 -60.02 -23.70
C MET A 119 -33.58 -60.81 -23.95
N LEU A 120 -33.99 -60.91 -25.22
CA LEU A 120 -35.24 -61.53 -25.66
C LEU A 120 -34.98 -62.54 -26.79
N CYS A 121 -35.57 -63.72 -26.69
CA CYS A 121 -35.70 -64.64 -27.82
C CYS A 121 -36.97 -64.33 -28.61
N ILE A 122 -37.15 -64.99 -29.75
CA ILE A 122 -38.31 -64.77 -30.63
C ILE A 122 -39.67 -65.01 -29.95
N LYS A 123 -39.75 -65.92 -28.96
CA LYS A 123 -40.98 -66.18 -28.20
C LYS A 123 -41.26 -65.03 -27.22
N CYS A 124 -40.30 -64.67 -26.36
CA CYS A 124 -40.42 -63.52 -25.46
C CYS A 124 -40.81 -62.20 -26.17
N PHE A 125 -40.33 -61.98 -27.40
CA PHE A 125 -40.71 -60.80 -28.19
C PHE A 125 -42.18 -60.86 -28.68
N ARG A 126 -42.66 -62.05 -29.09
CA ARG A 126 -44.06 -62.28 -29.49
C ARG A 126 -45.04 -62.23 -28.33
N ASP A 127 -44.61 -62.61 -27.14
CA ASP A 127 -45.42 -62.61 -25.92
C ASP A 127 -45.48 -61.23 -25.24
N MET A 128 -44.59 -60.30 -25.63
CA MET A 128 -44.57 -58.94 -25.08
C MET A 128 -45.64 -58.03 -25.71
N GLN A 129 -46.19 -57.12 -24.90
CA GLN A 129 -47.12 -56.05 -25.31
C GLN A 129 -46.61 -55.28 -26.53
N VAL A 130 -47.53 -54.90 -27.43
CA VAL A 130 -47.21 -54.36 -28.77
C VAL A 130 -46.46 -53.02 -28.66
N GLU A 131 -46.79 -52.23 -27.65
CA GLU A 131 -46.23 -50.92 -27.36
C GLU A 131 -44.73 -51.04 -26.99
N SER A 132 -44.37 -51.94 -26.07
CA SER A 132 -42.97 -52.20 -25.70
C SER A 132 -42.12 -52.81 -26.83
N ARG A 133 -42.72 -53.33 -27.92
CA ARG A 133 -41.95 -53.85 -29.06
C ARG A 133 -41.22 -52.75 -29.81
N ALA A 134 -41.71 -51.51 -29.78
CA ALA A 134 -41.03 -50.35 -30.39
C ALA A 134 -39.66 -50.04 -29.75
N HIS A 135 -39.41 -50.52 -28.52
CA HIS A 135 -38.15 -50.36 -27.80
C HIS A 135 -37.22 -51.57 -27.92
N CYS A 136 -37.52 -52.51 -28.83
CA CYS A 136 -36.70 -53.68 -29.11
C CYS A 136 -35.89 -53.47 -30.39
N ILE A 137 -34.59 -53.76 -30.29
CA ILE A 137 -33.63 -53.76 -31.38
C ILE A 137 -32.94 -55.13 -31.44
N ASP A 138 -32.33 -55.47 -32.56
CA ASP A 138 -31.51 -56.69 -32.64
C ASP A 138 -30.27 -56.57 -31.72
N ILE A 139 -29.69 -57.72 -31.35
CA ILE A 139 -28.58 -57.76 -30.40
C ILE A 139 -27.31 -57.07 -30.93
N GLU A 140 -27.06 -57.11 -32.24
CA GLU A 140 -25.85 -56.50 -32.81
C GLU A 140 -25.95 -54.97 -32.77
N THR A 141 -27.08 -54.40 -33.20
CA THR A 141 -27.37 -52.97 -33.06
C THR A 141 -27.36 -52.54 -31.59
N ALA A 142 -27.91 -53.35 -30.67
CA ALA A 142 -27.88 -53.07 -29.24
C ALA A 142 -26.44 -53.06 -28.67
N TYR A 143 -25.60 -53.98 -29.14
CA TYR A 143 -24.20 -54.08 -28.77
C TYR A 143 -23.42 -52.86 -29.25
N VAL A 144 -23.53 -52.48 -30.53
CA VAL A 144 -22.87 -51.29 -31.09
C VAL A 144 -23.29 -50.01 -30.35
N GLN A 145 -24.59 -49.77 -30.14
CA GLN A 145 -25.06 -48.62 -29.36
C GLN A 145 -24.62 -48.66 -27.89
N GLY A 146 -24.42 -49.86 -27.33
CA GLY A 146 -23.88 -50.07 -25.99
C GLY A 146 -22.41 -49.69 -25.90
N CYS A 147 -21.61 -50.10 -26.88
CA CYS A 147 -20.20 -49.74 -27.02
C CYS A 147 -20.03 -48.22 -27.17
N GLU A 148 -20.76 -47.56 -28.07
CA GLU A 148 -20.70 -46.11 -28.26
C GLU A 148 -20.98 -45.33 -26.97
N LYS A 149 -22.00 -45.74 -26.20
CA LYS A 149 -22.34 -45.12 -24.91
C LYS A 149 -21.29 -45.38 -23.83
N LEU A 150 -20.68 -46.58 -23.84
CA LEU A 150 -19.58 -46.91 -22.93
C LEU A 150 -18.33 -46.10 -23.27
N ASP A 151 -17.98 -45.96 -24.54
CA ASP A 151 -16.83 -45.17 -25.00
C ASP A 151 -17.01 -43.68 -24.64
N GLN A 152 -18.21 -43.11 -24.83
CA GLN A 152 -18.53 -41.75 -24.38
C GLN A 152 -18.34 -41.60 -22.85
N ALA A 153 -18.83 -42.55 -22.05
CA ALA A 153 -18.65 -42.51 -20.60
C ALA A 153 -17.18 -42.65 -20.19
N VAL A 154 -16.41 -43.51 -20.87
CA VAL A 154 -14.96 -43.69 -20.65
C VAL A 154 -14.19 -42.41 -21.02
N LEU A 155 -14.57 -41.72 -22.10
CA LEU A 155 -13.97 -40.43 -22.48
C LEU A 155 -14.23 -39.36 -21.41
N ALA A 156 -15.47 -39.22 -20.94
CA ALA A 156 -15.80 -38.27 -19.86
C ALA A 156 -15.02 -38.56 -18.56
N VAL A 157 -14.83 -39.83 -18.21
CA VAL A 157 -14.00 -40.23 -17.04
C VAL A 157 -12.51 -39.93 -17.27
N LYS A 158 -11.98 -40.08 -18.48
CA LYS A 158 -10.59 -39.72 -18.82
C LYS A 158 -10.37 -38.20 -18.75
N GLU A 159 -11.33 -37.41 -19.22
CA GLU A 159 -11.29 -35.94 -19.13
C GLU A 159 -11.32 -35.50 -17.66
N LEU A 160 -12.27 -36.02 -16.86
CA LEU A 160 -12.33 -35.76 -15.43
C LEU A 160 -11.05 -36.19 -14.69
N GLN A 161 -10.45 -37.34 -15.04
CA GLN A 161 -9.19 -37.79 -14.47
C GLN A 161 -8.05 -36.80 -14.79
N THR A 162 -8.02 -36.25 -16.00
CA THR A 162 -6.98 -35.31 -16.45
C THR A 162 -7.13 -33.98 -15.72
N SER A 163 -8.34 -33.39 -15.72
CA SER A 163 -8.65 -32.18 -14.96
C SER A 163 -8.37 -32.33 -13.47
N THR A 164 -8.67 -33.48 -12.87
CA THR A 164 -8.34 -33.77 -11.46
C THR A 164 -6.84 -33.78 -11.20
N ARG A 165 -6.03 -34.34 -12.12
CA ARG A 165 -4.55 -34.32 -11.99
C ARG A 165 -4.00 -32.90 -12.07
N GLU A 166 -4.51 -32.09 -13.00
CA GLU A 166 -4.13 -30.67 -13.16
C GLU A 166 -4.51 -29.86 -11.90
N ALA A 167 -5.72 -30.04 -11.37
CA ALA A 167 -6.16 -29.41 -10.13
C ALA A 167 -5.27 -29.79 -8.93
N ILE A 168 -4.85 -31.06 -8.82
CA ILE A 168 -3.89 -31.50 -7.78
C ILE A 168 -2.53 -30.80 -7.94
N ILE A 169 -2.04 -30.62 -9.15
CA ILE A 169 -0.77 -29.93 -9.42
C ILE A 169 -0.89 -28.44 -9.05
N LEU A 170 -1.97 -27.77 -9.46
CA LEU A 170 -2.24 -26.38 -9.13
C LEU A 170 -2.33 -26.16 -7.61
N LEU A 171 -3.12 -26.98 -6.90
CA LEU A 171 -3.25 -26.88 -5.45
C LEU A 171 -1.91 -27.10 -4.73
N LYS A 172 -1.06 -28.02 -5.20
CA LYS A 172 0.29 -28.21 -4.67
C LYS A 172 1.20 -26.99 -4.92
N ALA A 173 1.09 -26.36 -6.09
CA ALA A 173 1.83 -25.13 -6.39
C ALA A 173 1.39 -23.98 -5.48
N MET A 174 0.08 -23.75 -5.32
CA MET A 174 -0.45 -22.71 -4.43
C MET A 174 -0.06 -22.94 -2.96
N ILE A 175 -0.02 -24.19 -2.48
CA ILE A 175 0.45 -24.50 -1.12
C ILE A 175 1.95 -24.17 -0.96
N ALA A 176 2.77 -24.37 -2.00
CA ALA A 176 4.18 -24.00 -1.98
C ALA A 176 4.37 -22.47 -2.02
N GLU A 177 3.60 -21.77 -2.87
CA GLU A 177 3.58 -20.31 -2.97
C GLU A 177 3.18 -19.66 -1.65
N VAL A 178 2.10 -20.10 -1.00
CA VAL A 178 1.68 -19.59 0.32
C VAL A 178 2.79 -19.74 1.37
N ARG A 179 3.58 -20.82 1.34
CA ARG A 179 4.72 -21.00 2.26
C ARG A 179 5.84 -20.00 1.98
N VAL A 180 6.15 -19.73 0.71
CA VAL A 180 7.14 -18.71 0.32
C VAL A 180 6.65 -17.32 0.75
N ASN A 181 5.39 -16.97 0.44
CA ASN A 181 4.81 -15.68 0.77
C ASN A 181 4.83 -15.40 2.28
N VAL A 182 4.59 -16.40 3.13
CA VAL A 182 4.74 -16.25 4.60
C VAL A 182 6.19 -15.91 4.98
N THR A 183 7.18 -16.61 4.43
CA THR A 183 8.59 -16.31 4.73
C THR A 183 9.06 -14.97 4.19
N GLU A 184 8.52 -14.51 3.06
CA GLU A 184 8.80 -13.18 2.49
C GLU A 184 8.18 -12.08 3.34
N GLU A 185 6.93 -12.26 3.80
CA GLU A 185 6.24 -11.32 4.69
C GLU A 185 6.92 -11.24 6.07
N GLU A 186 7.29 -12.38 6.67
CA GLU A 186 8.09 -12.41 7.92
C GLU A 186 9.44 -11.68 7.78
N ALA A 187 10.11 -11.84 6.63
CA ALA A 187 11.34 -11.14 6.32
C ALA A 187 11.13 -9.62 6.09
N ALA A 188 10.03 -9.23 5.44
CA ALA A 188 9.66 -7.83 5.22
C ALA A 188 9.33 -7.12 6.54
N ILE A 189 8.51 -7.73 7.40
CA ILE A 189 8.19 -7.25 8.75
C ILE A 189 9.48 -7.08 9.58
N SER A 190 10.35 -8.09 9.57
CA SER A 190 11.63 -8.05 10.28
C SER A 190 12.55 -6.92 9.78
N THR A 191 12.62 -6.74 8.46
CA THR A 191 13.44 -5.69 7.82
C THR A 191 12.94 -4.29 8.16
N LEU A 192 11.62 -4.08 8.13
CA LEU A 192 11.00 -2.81 8.51
C LEU A 192 11.26 -2.48 9.98
N PHE A 193 11.09 -3.45 10.88
CA PHE A 193 11.33 -3.28 12.31
C PHE A 193 12.79 -2.94 12.62
N CYS A 194 13.76 -3.67 12.05
CA CYS A 194 15.19 -3.35 12.18
C CYS A 194 15.50 -1.94 11.65
N SER A 195 14.95 -1.56 10.48
CA SER A 195 15.12 -0.22 9.91
C SER A 195 14.60 0.89 10.84
N MET A 196 13.46 0.68 11.50
CA MET A 196 12.93 1.62 12.51
C MET A 196 13.87 1.74 13.71
N GLN A 197 14.36 0.61 14.23
CA GLN A 197 15.31 0.61 15.36
C GLN A 197 16.59 1.36 15.04
N GLU A 198 17.18 1.16 13.87
CA GLU A 198 18.38 1.87 13.42
C GLU A 198 18.14 3.38 13.29
N ARG A 199 17.05 3.81 12.64
CA ARG A 199 16.71 5.24 12.52
C ARG A 199 16.49 5.91 13.88
N LEU A 200 15.85 5.21 14.81
CA LEU A 200 15.66 5.69 16.19
C LEU A 200 16.99 5.75 16.96
N ALA A 201 17.88 4.76 16.80
CA ALA A 201 19.19 4.75 17.43
C ALA A 201 20.09 5.90 16.92
N ASP A 202 20.09 6.14 15.60
CA ASP A 202 20.81 7.26 14.99
C ASP A 202 20.25 8.61 15.44
N ARG A 203 18.92 8.79 15.42
CA ARG A 203 18.27 10.03 15.88
C ARG A 203 18.58 10.29 17.35
N ARG A 204 18.51 9.26 18.21
CA ARG A 204 18.93 9.32 19.62
C ARG A 204 20.39 9.80 19.76
N LYS A 205 21.32 9.23 18.98
CA LYS A 205 22.74 9.61 18.99
C LYS A 205 22.97 11.05 18.50
N ILE A 206 22.15 11.57 17.59
CA ILE A 206 22.18 12.99 17.18
C ILE A 206 21.67 13.87 18.32
N LEU A 207 20.47 13.59 18.85
CA LEU A 207 19.82 14.40 19.89
C LEU A 207 20.65 14.51 21.18
N LEU A 208 21.30 13.41 21.59
CA LEU A 208 22.20 13.43 22.75
C LEU A 208 23.41 14.33 22.52
N ARG A 209 24.02 14.31 21.33
CA ARG A 209 25.13 15.22 20.99
C ARG A 209 24.69 16.68 20.95
N THR A 210 23.49 16.97 20.43
CA THR A 210 22.91 18.32 20.46
C THR A 210 22.65 18.81 21.89
N ALA A 211 22.17 17.95 22.78
CA ALA A 211 22.01 18.28 24.19
C ALA A 211 23.35 18.54 24.89
N GLN A 212 24.38 17.75 24.57
CA GLN A 212 25.75 17.92 25.10
C GLN A 212 26.40 19.22 24.61
N SER A 213 26.33 19.55 23.32
CA SER A 213 26.88 20.83 22.81
C SER A 213 26.13 22.04 23.41
N GLN A 214 24.80 21.99 23.53
CA GLN A 214 24.06 23.03 24.25
C GLN A 214 24.47 23.18 25.72
N HIS A 215 24.78 22.06 26.40
CA HIS A 215 25.31 22.11 27.76
C HIS A 215 26.68 22.78 27.80
N GLU A 216 27.64 22.32 26.99
CA GLU A 216 29.02 22.81 26.95
C GLU A 216 29.10 24.30 26.58
N GLU A 217 28.36 24.73 25.56
CA GLU A 217 28.31 26.13 25.12
C GLU A 217 27.74 27.06 26.21
N LYS A 218 26.66 26.65 26.87
CA LYS A 218 26.02 27.44 27.94
C LYS A 218 26.84 27.45 29.22
N GLU A 219 27.38 26.31 29.62
CA GLU A 219 28.26 26.21 30.79
C GLU A 219 29.50 27.09 30.60
N LYS A 220 30.11 27.06 29.41
CA LYS A 220 31.20 27.98 29.04
C LYS A 220 30.77 29.45 29.14
N ALA A 221 29.64 29.83 28.54
CA ALA A 221 29.16 31.20 28.60
C ALA A 221 28.91 31.70 30.04
N PHE A 222 28.41 30.82 30.93
CA PHE A 222 28.25 31.15 32.35
C PHE A 222 29.59 31.22 33.10
N LYS A 223 30.57 30.36 32.80
CA LYS A 223 31.93 30.44 33.35
C LYS A 223 32.65 31.72 32.91
N ASP A 224 32.52 32.11 31.65
CA ASP A 224 33.10 33.34 31.10
C ASP A 224 32.45 34.59 31.78
N GLN A 225 31.13 34.58 31.98
CA GLN A 225 30.45 35.65 32.73
C GLN A 225 30.85 35.68 34.22
N LEU A 226 31.01 34.51 34.86
CA LEU A 226 31.42 34.39 36.26
C LEU A 226 32.84 34.91 36.48
N THR A 227 33.80 34.57 35.61
CA THR A 227 35.19 35.06 35.70
C THR A 227 35.28 36.58 35.48
N HIS A 228 34.44 37.14 34.60
CA HIS A 228 34.31 38.59 34.46
C HIS A 228 33.78 39.27 35.75
N MET A 229 32.75 38.70 36.39
CA MET A 229 32.24 39.23 37.67
C MET A 229 33.23 39.07 38.83
N ALA A 230 33.94 37.93 38.88
CA ALA A 230 34.96 37.66 39.87
C ALA A 230 36.19 38.57 39.76
N SER A 231 36.51 39.07 38.56
CA SER A 231 37.59 40.04 38.35
C SER A 231 37.15 41.50 38.57
N LEU A 232 35.89 41.84 38.30
CA LEU A 232 35.33 43.17 38.59
C LEU A 232 35.19 43.44 40.10
N LEU A 233 34.82 42.43 40.90
CA LEU A 233 34.54 42.61 42.33
C LEU A 233 35.74 43.16 43.15
N PRO A 234 36.98 42.64 43.02
CA PRO A 234 38.15 43.24 43.65
C PRO A 234 38.41 44.69 43.23
N THR A 235 38.21 45.03 41.95
CA THR A 235 38.36 46.41 41.46
C THR A 235 37.39 47.35 42.18
N LEU A 236 36.11 46.97 42.31
CA LEU A 236 35.12 47.74 43.05
C LEU A 236 35.49 47.86 44.54
N GLN A 237 35.95 46.78 45.17
CA GLN A 237 36.39 46.79 46.57
C GLN A 237 37.56 47.76 46.81
N VAL A 238 38.58 47.75 45.95
CA VAL A 238 39.72 48.68 46.02
C VAL A 238 39.25 50.13 45.93
N HIS A 239 38.32 50.44 45.02
CA HIS A 239 37.76 51.79 44.91
C HIS A 239 36.99 52.21 46.15
N LEU A 240 36.13 51.34 46.70
CA LEU A 240 35.37 51.63 47.92
C LEU A 240 36.28 51.87 49.14
N VAL A 241 37.30 51.03 49.33
CA VAL A 241 38.30 51.21 50.41
C VAL A 241 39.10 52.49 50.21
N THR A 242 39.52 52.80 48.97
CA THR A 242 40.23 54.06 48.67
C THR A 242 39.38 55.28 49.00
N CYS A 243 38.08 55.24 48.69
CA CYS A 243 37.16 56.34 49.02
C CYS A 243 36.97 56.49 50.53
N SER A 244 36.79 55.38 51.25
CA SER A 244 36.68 55.40 52.71
C SER A 244 37.94 55.95 53.38
N ALA A 245 39.13 55.54 52.91
CA ALA A 245 40.40 56.04 53.40
C ALA A 245 40.53 57.55 53.16
N PHE A 246 40.33 58.01 51.92
CA PHE A 246 40.40 59.41 51.53
C PHE A 246 39.44 60.29 52.35
N LEU A 247 38.18 59.88 52.51
CA LEU A 247 37.20 60.61 53.32
C LEU A 247 37.55 60.66 54.82
N SER A 248 38.31 59.70 55.33
CA SER A 248 38.73 59.64 56.74
C SER A 248 40.02 60.41 57.05
N SER A 249 40.88 60.64 56.04
CA SER A 249 42.22 61.22 56.24
C SER A 249 42.45 62.57 55.55
N ALA A 250 41.71 62.91 54.49
CA ALA A 250 41.94 64.14 53.73
C ALA A 250 41.50 65.39 54.52
N SER A 251 42.38 66.40 54.57
CA SER A 251 42.00 67.73 55.02
C SER A 251 41.07 68.42 54.02
N LYS A 252 40.40 69.50 54.46
CA LYS A 252 39.51 70.30 53.59
C LYS A 252 40.19 70.84 52.33
N TYR A 253 41.52 70.98 52.31
CA TYR A 253 42.26 71.48 51.16
C TYR A 253 42.57 70.34 50.18
N GLU A 254 43.08 69.20 50.67
CA GLU A 254 43.33 68.00 49.87
C GLU A 254 42.03 67.43 49.26
N PHE A 255 40.92 67.53 49.99
CA PHE A 255 39.60 67.15 49.47
C PHE A 255 39.18 67.99 48.26
N LEU A 256 39.42 69.31 48.27
CA LEU A 256 39.04 70.18 47.16
C LEU A 256 39.95 70.01 45.92
N ASP A 257 41.21 69.63 46.13
CA ASP A 257 42.19 69.39 45.06
C ASP A 257 42.00 68.01 44.38
N LEU A 258 41.79 66.95 45.18
CA LEU A 258 41.78 65.56 44.69
C LEU A 258 40.39 64.92 44.67
N GLY A 259 39.42 65.43 45.44
CA GLY A 259 38.10 64.81 45.60
C GLY A 259 37.28 64.76 44.31
N TYR A 260 37.33 65.81 43.49
CA TYR A 260 36.66 65.82 42.18
C TYR A 260 37.25 64.81 41.20
N GLN A 261 38.57 64.58 41.23
CA GLN A 261 39.22 63.55 40.41
C GLN A 261 38.79 62.14 40.84
N LEU A 262 38.61 61.92 42.14
CA LEU A 262 38.07 60.66 42.68
C LEU A 262 36.61 60.45 42.26
N MET A 263 35.77 61.49 42.33
CA MET A 263 34.37 61.44 41.88
C MET A 263 34.27 61.13 40.38
N GLU A 264 35.08 61.77 39.54
CA GLU A 264 35.13 61.50 38.10
C GLU A 264 35.56 60.06 37.81
N ARG A 265 36.54 59.53 38.56
CA ARG A 265 36.99 58.13 38.46
C ARG A 265 35.89 57.14 38.86
N LEU A 266 35.14 57.39 39.93
CA LEU A 266 33.98 56.60 40.31
C LEU A 266 32.87 56.65 39.26
N GLN A 267 32.59 57.83 38.73
CA GLN A 267 31.56 58.04 37.71
C GLN A 267 31.88 57.27 36.43
N LYS A 268 33.15 57.24 36.00
CA LYS A 268 33.63 56.41 34.88
C LYS A 268 33.43 54.90 35.12
N ILE A 269 33.60 54.42 36.36
CA ILE A 269 33.38 53.01 36.72
C ILE A 269 31.88 52.65 36.69
N VAL A 270 31.01 53.55 37.15
CA VAL A 270 29.54 53.37 37.16
C VAL A 270 28.95 53.48 35.76
N GLN A 271 29.50 54.34 34.89
CA GLN A 271 29.05 54.47 33.50
C GLN A 271 29.51 53.32 32.58
N LEU A 272 30.42 52.46 33.03
CA LEU A 272 30.83 51.28 32.27
C LEU A 272 29.68 50.26 32.19
N PRO A 273 29.35 49.67 31.01
CA PRO A 273 28.25 48.73 30.88
C PRO A 273 28.57 47.35 31.47
N HIS A 274 28.21 47.13 32.74
CA HIS A 274 28.41 45.85 33.43
C HIS A 274 27.25 44.86 33.17
N ARG A 275 27.55 43.67 32.63
CA ARG A 275 26.54 42.59 32.46
C ARG A 275 26.31 41.81 33.76
N LEU A 276 25.55 42.40 34.67
CA LEU A 276 25.22 41.81 35.99
C LEU A 276 24.15 40.70 35.93
N ARG A 277 23.43 40.53 34.81
CA ARG A 277 22.41 39.47 34.63
C ARG A 277 22.87 38.41 33.62
N PRO A 278 22.51 37.12 33.80
CA PRO A 278 22.79 36.06 32.84
C PRO A 278 22.35 36.44 31.42
N ALA A 279 23.25 36.31 30.45
CA ALA A 279 22.96 36.65 29.06
C ALA A 279 22.12 35.59 28.30
N GLN A 280 21.98 34.38 28.87
CA GLN A 280 21.30 33.24 28.26
C GLN A 280 20.50 32.43 29.29
N SER A 281 19.47 31.72 28.83
CA SER A 281 18.67 30.78 29.63
C SER A 281 19.40 29.45 29.82
N SER A 282 19.33 28.87 31.03
CA SER A 282 19.92 27.57 31.37
C SER A 282 19.18 26.36 30.80
N LYS A 283 17.97 26.53 30.26
CA LYS A 283 17.17 25.42 29.70
C LYS A 283 17.85 24.83 28.46
N ILE A 284 18.00 23.51 28.41
CA ILE A 284 18.40 22.75 27.22
C ILE A 284 17.12 22.24 26.53
N ASN A 285 17.00 22.41 25.22
CA ASN A 285 15.87 21.89 24.45
C ASN A 285 16.34 21.35 23.09
N THR A 286 15.97 20.12 22.79
CA THR A 286 16.30 19.41 21.54
C THR A 286 15.05 18.99 20.74
N GLU A 287 13.85 19.33 21.22
CA GLU A 287 12.56 19.00 20.58
C GLU A 287 12.40 17.49 20.28
N TYR A 288 13.05 16.64 21.09
CA TYR A 288 13.25 15.20 20.85
C TYR A 288 12.01 14.42 20.43
N ARG A 289 10.81 14.78 20.93
CA ARG A 289 9.56 14.12 20.53
C ARG A 289 9.21 14.33 19.06
N ALA A 290 9.28 15.57 18.57
CA ALA A 290 9.03 15.88 17.17
C ALA A 290 10.13 15.30 16.26
N GLU A 291 11.37 15.32 16.75
CA GLU A 291 12.53 14.75 16.07
C GLU A 291 12.46 13.23 15.87
N PHE A 292 11.91 12.49 16.85
CA PHE A 292 11.64 11.05 16.72
C PHE A 292 10.43 10.75 15.83
N ALA A 293 9.35 11.55 15.90
CA ALA A 293 8.21 11.39 15.00
C ALA A 293 8.65 11.54 13.53
N ARG A 294 9.35 12.63 13.22
CA ARG A 294 9.81 12.95 11.86
C ARG A 294 10.80 11.96 11.28
N CYS A 295 11.58 11.25 12.11
CA CYS A 295 12.48 10.20 11.60
C CYS A 295 11.79 8.86 11.31
N LEU A 296 10.57 8.66 11.83
CA LEU A 296 9.73 7.51 11.52
C LEU A 296 8.76 7.77 10.36
N GLU A 297 8.39 9.04 10.10
CA GLU A 297 7.49 9.42 8.99
C GLU A 297 7.90 8.77 7.65
N ALA A 298 9.18 8.84 7.28
CA ALA A 298 9.70 8.29 6.03
C ALA A 298 9.71 6.74 5.98
N LEU A 299 9.53 6.04 7.10
CA LEU A 299 9.38 4.58 7.14
C LEU A 299 7.92 4.13 7.20
N LEU A 300 7.05 4.93 7.82
CA LEU A 300 5.64 4.61 8.03
C LEU A 300 4.73 5.07 6.90
N PHE A 301 5.00 6.23 6.29
CA PHE A 301 4.15 6.83 5.25
C PHE A 301 4.60 6.54 3.81
N LEU A 302 5.54 5.60 3.60
CA LEU A 302 5.96 5.21 2.25
C LEU A 302 4.99 4.23 1.55
N SER A 303 3.93 3.76 2.23
CA SER A 303 2.96 2.78 1.71
C SER A 303 1.95 3.33 0.69
N GLN A 304 2.35 4.31 -0.13
CA GLN A 304 1.53 4.83 -1.24
C GLN A 304 2.28 4.91 -2.58
N ARG A 305 3.55 4.48 -2.66
CA ARG A 305 4.31 4.41 -3.93
C ARG A 305 5.26 3.21 -4.01
N SER A 306 4.69 2.02 -4.15
CA SER A 306 5.38 0.82 -4.66
C SER A 306 4.53 0.08 -5.68
N THR A 307 4.29 0.69 -6.84
CA THR A 307 3.93 -0.07 -8.04
C THR A 307 5.16 -0.85 -8.48
N GLY A 308 5.17 -2.16 -8.22
CA GLY A 308 6.26 -3.04 -8.65
C GLY A 308 6.39 -3.06 -10.17
N ILE A 309 7.56 -2.66 -10.69
CA ILE A 309 7.91 -2.84 -12.11
C ILE A 309 8.77 -4.10 -12.21
N VAL A 310 8.25 -5.11 -12.90
CA VAL A 310 8.97 -6.35 -13.22
C VAL A 310 9.98 -6.09 -14.35
N PRO A 311 11.27 -6.42 -14.20
CA PRO A 311 12.23 -6.31 -15.29
C PRO A 311 12.37 -7.65 -16.06
N GLY A 312 11.92 -7.67 -17.31
CA GLY A 312 12.20 -8.74 -18.27
C GLY A 312 13.17 -8.29 -19.37
N ALA A 313 14.28 -9.03 -19.53
CA ALA A 313 15.13 -9.25 -20.72
C ALA A 313 15.04 -8.29 -21.95
N THR A 314 16.10 -7.87 -22.65
CA THR A 314 17.54 -8.24 -22.72
C THR A 314 18.27 -7.21 -23.61
N GLY A 315 19.57 -6.88 -23.44
CA GLY A 315 20.17 -5.91 -24.38
C GLY A 315 21.62 -5.39 -24.34
N MET A 316 22.56 -5.88 -23.52
CA MET A 316 24.04 -5.61 -23.66
C MET A 316 24.55 -4.14 -23.51
N PRO A 317 25.88 -3.90 -23.33
CA PRO A 317 26.33 -2.97 -22.28
C PRO A 317 27.05 -1.70 -22.76
N ALA A 318 27.11 -0.72 -21.86
CA ALA A 318 28.15 0.29 -21.83
C ALA A 318 28.75 0.36 -20.41
N ALA A 319 30.03 0.01 -20.27
CA ALA A 319 30.78 0.26 -19.05
C ALA A 319 31.38 1.66 -19.10
N HIS A 320 31.28 2.44 -18.02
CA HIS A 320 32.39 3.25 -17.49
C HIS A 320 32.06 3.88 -16.12
N SER A 321 32.94 3.60 -15.15
CA SER A 321 33.37 4.43 -14.02
C SER A 321 32.44 5.46 -13.36
N GLY A 322 32.29 5.32 -12.04
CA GLY A 322 33.00 6.26 -11.16
C GLY A 322 32.21 7.02 -10.08
N ASN A 323 32.65 6.80 -8.83
CA ASN A 323 32.61 7.71 -7.68
C ASN A 323 31.29 8.07 -6.97
N ASN A 324 31.24 7.62 -5.70
CA ASN A 324 30.86 8.39 -4.51
C ASN A 324 30.73 9.92 -4.70
N MET A 325 29.73 10.53 -4.05
CA MET A 325 29.95 11.31 -2.81
C MET A 325 28.65 11.62 -2.06
N ASN A 326 28.70 11.53 -0.73
CA ASN A 326 27.75 12.21 0.17
C ASN A 326 27.88 13.74 0.04
N PRO A 327 26.84 14.48 0.47
CA PRO A 327 27.07 15.69 1.25
C PRO A 327 26.40 15.61 2.63
N LEU A 328 27.17 15.90 3.67
CA LEU A 328 26.69 16.04 5.04
C LEU A 328 27.18 17.38 5.60
N SER A 329 26.25 18.15 6.17
CA SER A 329 26.47 19.22 7.15
C SER A 329 26.97 20.60 6.69
N GLY A 330 26.29 21.64 7.20
CA GLY A 330 26.72 23.03 7.26
C GLY A 330 25.63 23.87 7.95
N CYS A 331 25.90 24.43 9.13
CA CYS A 331 24.85 25.04 9.98
C CYS A 331 25.34 26.28 10.74
N CYS A 332 24.44 27.28 10.89
CA CYS A 332 24.47 28.39 11.88
C CYS A 332 25.54 29.50 11.69
N PRO A 333 25.40 30.71 12.31
CA PRO A 333 24.48 31.15 13.40
C PRO A 333 23.49 32.28 12.99
N GLY A 334 22.54 32.79 13.80
CA GLY A 334 22.06 32.42 15.15
C GLY A 334 21.61 33.65 15.99
N SER A 335 20.38 33.64 16.56
CA SER A 335 19.88 34.45 17.73
C SER A 335 18.34 34.26 17.88
N MET A 336 17.82 33.45 18.82
CA MET A 336 17.42 33.76 20.22
C MET A 336 16.24 34.76 20.34
N GLY A 337 15.12 34.52 21.05
CA GLY A 337 14.58 33.39 21.86
C GLY A 337 13.06 33.60 22.06
N ASP A 338 12.26 32.93 22.91
CA ASP A 338 12.44 31.88 23.94
C ASP A 338 11.11 31.07 24.10
N ALA A 339 10.95 30.14 25.06
CA ALA A 339 9.78 29.22 25.18
C ALA A 339 9.35 28.86 26.61
N SER A 340 8.05 28.54 26.82
CA SER A 340 7.49 27.50 27.75
C SER A 340 6.02 27.76 28.14
N VAL A 341 5.16 26.83 28.61
CA VAL A 341 4.74 25.44 28.26
C VAL A 341 3.48 25.15 29.11
N THR A 342 2.40 24.61 28.53
CA THR A 342 1.46 23.63 29.14
C THR A 342 0.77 22.83 28.00
N ASN A 343 0.13 21.70 28.32
CA ASN A 343 -0.38 20.71 27.36
C ASN A 343 -1.42 21.24 26.36
N SER A 344 -1.64 20.47 25.28
CA SER A 344 -2.37 20.83 24.05
C SER A 344 -1.54 21.72 23.09
N MET A 345 -1.87 21.71 21.79
CA MET A 345 -1.04 22.27 20.70
C MET A 345 -1.00 23.81 20.68
N ALA A 346 -0.40 24.42 21.69
CA ALA A 346 -0.15 25.85 21.73
C ALA A 346 1.05 26.23 20.83
N ARG A 347 0.77 26.57 19.55
CA ARG A 347 1.70 27.35 18.72
C ARG A 347 2.15 28.57 19.52
N LYS A 348 3.47 28.82 19.61
CA LYS A 348 3.96 30.09 20.18
C LYS A 348 3.29 31.26 19.43
N PRO A 349 2.78 32.28 20.12
CA PRO A 349 2.37 33.50 19.45
C PRO A 349 3.63 34.22 18.95
N THR A 350 4.00 33.97 17.69
CA THR A 350 4.76 34.92 16.90
C THR A 350 4.06 36.28 16.95
N SER A 351 4.82 37.37 16.81
CA SER A 351 4.29 38.74 16.82
C SER A 351 3.50 39.08 15.54
N HIS A 352 2.59 38.20 15.12
CA HIS A 352 1.68 38.31 14.00
C HIS A 352 0.29 38.78 14.46
N ARG A 353 0.25 39.81 15.32
CA ARG A 353 -0.99 40.41 15.87
C ARG A 353 -1.86 41.14 14.81
N TYR A 354 -1.63 40.86 13.53
CA TYR A 354 -2.34 41.41 12.38
C TYR A 354 -2.35 40.48 11.15
N ILE A 355 -1.84 39.25 11.24
CA ILE A 355 -1.91 38.30 10.11
C ILE A 355 -3.14 37.40 10.24
N SER A 356 -4.06 37.63 9.30
CA SER A 356 -5.00 36.66 8.75
C SER A 356 -6.39 36.46 9.36
N THR A 357 -6.88 37.31 10.28
CA THR A 357 -8.34 37.48 10.40
C THR A 357 -8.91 38.12 9.13
N LYS A 358 -8.26 39.17 8.63
CA LYS A 358 -8.71 39.89 7.42
C LYS A 358 -8.76 39.03 6.16
N VAL A 359 -7.88 38.03 6.01
CA VAL A 359 -7.85 37.16 4.82
C VAL A 359 -9.03 36.19 4.83
N LEU A 360 -9.33 35.57 5.98
CA LEU A 360 -10.52 34.73 6.15
C LEU A 360 -11.83 35.52 6.03
N LEU A 361 -11.81 36.83 6.33
CA LEU A 361 -12.96 37.72 6.17
C LEU A 361 -13.13 38.30 4.77
N THR A 362 -12.16 38.14 3.86
CA THR A 362 -12.28 38.60 2.46
C THR A 362 -12.89 37.58 1.51
N GLU A 363 -12.96 36.29 1.87
CA GLU A 363 -13.46 35.22 0.98
C GLU A 363 -14.99 35.04 0.97
N GLY A 364 -15.75 35.85 1.72
CA GLY A 364 -17.22 35.92 1.61
C GLY A 364 -18.02 34.71 2.11
N LEU A 365 -17.36 33.59 2.42
CA LEU A 365 -17.97 32.41 3.01
C LEU A 365 -18.16 32.60 4.53
N GLU A 366 -19.40 32.91 4.93
CA GLU A 366 -19.80 33.00 6.33
C GLU A 366 -19.71 31.62 7.00
N SER A 367 -18.67 31.41 7.81
CA SER A 367 -18.50 30.24 8.67
C SER A 367 -18.63 30.62 10.16
N PRO A 368 -19.07 29.69 11.04
CA PRO A 368 -19.10 29.93 12.48
C PRO A 368 -17.74 30.37 13.06
N PHE A 369 -16.64 29.92 12.45
CA PHE A 369 -15.28 30.33 12.81
C PHE A 369 -14.98 31.79 12.42
N THR A 370 -15.36 32.22 11.20
CA THR A 370 -15.21 33.63 10.79
C THR A 370 -16.05 34.58 11.65
N GLU A 371 -17.25 34.16 12.07
CA GLU A 371 -18.09 34.95 12.99
C GLU A 371 -17.44 35.05 14.38
N HIS A 372 -16.98 33.93 14.94
CA HIS A 372 -16.24 33.91 16.20
C HIS A 372 -15.03 34.85 16.19
N CYS A 373 -14.23 34.85 15.11
CA CYS A 373 -13.09 35.74 14.97
C CYS A 373 -13.51 37.23 14.97
N ARG A 374 -14.60 37.61 14.27
CA ARG A 374 -15.14 38.98 14.32
C ARG A 374 -15.57 39.37 15.73
N ASN A 375 -16.29 38.49 16.41
CA ASN A 375 -16.79 38.75 17.76
C ASN A 375 -15.64 38.89 18.77
N TYR A 376 -14.63 38.01 18.70
CA TYR A 376 -13.41 38.08 19.51
C TYR A 376 -12.61 39.37 19.29
N GLU A 377 -12.44 39.84 18.06
CA GLU A 377 -11.72 41.10 17.80
C GLU A 377 -12.46 42.32 18.38
N ASN A 378 -13.79 42.32 18.36
CA ASN A 378 -14.61 43.39 18.91
C ASN A 378 -14.55 43.43 20.45
N THR A 379 -14.70 42.29 21.11
CA THR A 379 -14.59 42.18 22.58
C THR A 379 -13.17 42.48 23.06
N PHE A 380 -12.14 41.93 22.40
CA PHE A 380 -10.74 42.19 22.72
C PHE A 380 -10.39 43.68 22.59
N ARG A 381 -10.84 44.35 21.53
CA ARG A 381 -10.63 45.80 21.35
C ARG A 381 -11.29 46.61 22.47
N THR A 382 -12.50 46.23 22.87
CA THR A 382 -13.24 46.88 23.97
C THR A 382 -12.50 46.75 25.29
N LEU A 383 -12.10 45.54 25.66
CA LEU A 383 -11.32 45.26 26.87
C LEU A 383 -9.97 45.98 26.85
N GLN A 384 -9.29 46.02 25.70
CA GLN A 384 -8.02 46.74 25.53
C GLN A 384 -8.18 48.25 25.79
N THR A 385 -9.25 48.88 25.30
CA THR A 385 -9.55 50.29 25.54
C THR A 385 -9.87 50.56 27.01
N GLN A 386 -10.68 49.71 27.65
CA GLN A 386 -10.99 49.84 29.07
C GLN A 386 -9.74 49.69 29.96
N LEU A 387 -8.87 48.72 29.67
CA LEU A 387 -7.60 48.51 30.37
C LEU A 387 -6.65 49.71 30.20
N GLN A 388 -6.63 50.36 29.05
CA GLN A 388 -5.84 51.57 28.85
C GLN A 388 -6.38 52.73 29.69
N ASN A 389 -7.69 52.98 29.64
CA ASN A 389 -8.34 54.00 30.47
C ASN A 389 -8.09 53.79 31.98
N LEU A 390 -8.02 52.54 32.44
CA LEU A 390 -7.70 52.20 33.83
C LEU A 390 -6.24 52.52 34.18
N LYS A 391 -5.29 52.21 33.29
CA LYS A 391 -3.87 52.58 33.46
C LYS A 391 -3.69 54.09 33.54
N ASP A 392 -4.42 54.84 32.71
CA ASP A 392 -4.33 56.29 32.66
C ASP A 392 -4.88 56.90 33.97
N GLN A 393 -6.02 56.42 34.48
CA GLN A 393 -6.54 56.75 35.83
C GLN A 393 -5.55 56.46 36.95
N VAL A 394 -4.85 55.31 36.92
CA VAL A 394 -3.81 54.96 37.92
C VAL A 394 -2.60 55.89 37.82
N GLN A 395 -2.16 56.24 36.61
CA GLN A 395 -1.04 57.16 36.41
C GLN A 395 -1.36 58.59 36.85
N GLU A 396 -2.59 59.06 36.61
CA GLU A 396 -3.08 60.35 37.08
C GLU A 396 -3.12 60.40 38.61
N MET A 397 -3.73 59.39 39.25
CA MET A 397 -3.75 59.24 40.72
C MET A 397 -2.33 59.24 41.34
N HIS A 398 -1.36 58.55 40.70
CA HIS A 398 0.03 58.56 41.14
C HIS A 398 0.70 59.93 40.99
N ARG A 399 0.38 60.69 39.93
CA ARG A 399 0.88 62.06 39.75
C ARG A 399 0.34 62.99 40.83
N ASP A 400 -0.94 62.90 41.15
CA ASP A 400 -1.57 63.71 42.20
C ASP A 400 -1.02 63.39 43.59
N LEU A 401 -0.75 62.11 43.88
CA LEU A 401 -0.09 61.67 45.11
C LEU A 401 1.30 62.32 45.23
N THR A 402 2.07 62.26 44.15
CA THR A 402 3.46 62.72 44.13
C THR A 402 3.57 64.25 44.16
N LYS A 403 2.67 64.97 43.47
CA LYS A 403 2.78 66.43 43.27
C LYS A 403 1.89 67.27 44.16
N HIS A 404 0.67 66.82 44.46
CA HIS A 404 -0.35 67.66 45.08
C HIS A 404 -0.67 67.27 46.53
N HIS A 405 -0.37 66.04 46.96
CA HIS A 405 -0.40 65.52 48.35
C HIS A 405 -1.72 65.67 49.16
N SER A 406 -2.70 66.44 48.67
CA SER A 406 -3.82 66.98 49.46
C SER A 406 -5.18 66.90 48.75
N LEU A 407 -5.23 66.39 47.52
CA LEU A 407 -6.45 66.29 46.70
C LEU A 407 -7.01 64.86 46.55
N ILE A 408 -6.34 63.85 47.13
CA ILE A 408 -6.72 62.45 46.94
C ILE A 408 -7.90 62.07 47.83
N LYS A 409 -8.99 61.65 47.19
CA LYS A 409 -10.12 60.98 47.85
C LYS A 409 -9.85 59.48 47.86
N ILE A 410 -9.88 58.87 49.06
CA ILE A 410 -9.70 57.43 49.25
C ILE A 410 -10.71 56.63 48.40
N ASP A 411 -11.93 57.14 48.27
CA ASP A 411 -13.01 56.55 47.45
C ASP A 411 -12.65 56.42 45.97
N ALA A 412 -11.79 57.29 45.43
CA ALA A 412 -11.36 57.23 44.04
C ALA A 412 -10.41 56.05 43.79
N MET A 413 -9.52 55.76 44.75
CA MET A 413 -8.67 54.56 44.69
C MET A 413 -9.50 53.28 44.85
N GLY A 414 -10.52 53.31 45.73
CA GLY A 414 -11.50 52.22 45.85
C GLY A 414 -12.25 51.93 44.55
N GLN A 415 -12.69 52.98 43.83
CA GLN A 415 -13.33 52.84 42.52
C GLN A 415 -12.39 52.30 41.43
N ILE A 416 -11.12 52.72 41.41
CA ILE A 416 -10.13 52.19 40.47
C ILE A 416 -9.87 50.70 40.73
N LEU A 417 -9.73 50.32 42.01
CA LEU A 417 -9.57 48.92 42.40
C LEU A 417 -10.79 48.07 42.02
N GLN A 418 -12.01 48.58 42.28
CA GLN A 418 -13.26 47.91 41.92
C GLN A 418 -13.37 47.69 40.40
N LYS A 419 -13.11 48.72 39.58
CA LYS A 419 -13.08 48.60 38.11
C LYS A 419 -12.00 47.61 37.63
N SER A 420 -10.87 47.52 38.34
CA SER A 420 -9.82 46.54 38.03
C SER A 420 -10.29 45.10 38.26
N LEU A 421 -11.02 44.85 39.36
CA LEU A 421 -11.57 43.54 39.68
C LEU A 421 -12.69 43.14 38.70
N GLU A 422 -13.58 44.07 38.36
CA GLU A 422 -14.63 43.87 37.34
C GLU A 422 -14.04 43.53 35.97
N MET A 423 -12.94 44.18 35.59
CA MET A 423 -12.23 43.89 34.34
C MET A 423 -11.59 42.50 34.34
N ASP A 424 -11.03 42.07 35.48
CA ASP A 424 -10.44 40.73 35.63
C ASP A 424 -11.50 39.63 35.50
N VAL A 425 -12.71 39.86 36.03
CA VAL A 425 -13.89 38.99 35.84
C VAL A 425 -14.33 38.96 34.38
N GLN A 426 -14.39 40.10 33.68
CA GLN A 426 -14.76 40.15 32.26
C GLN A 426 -13.73 39.45 31.37
N ILE A 427 -12.43 39.65 31.61
CA ILE A 427 -11.34 38.97 30.90
C ILE A 427 -11.42 37.46 31.14
N SER A 428 -11.63 37.03 32.39
CA SER A 428 -11.76 35.61 32.74
C SER A 428 -12.97 34.97 32.08
N SER A 429 -14.14 35.63 32.11
CA SER A 429 -15.35 35.17 31.45
C SER A 429 -15.17 35.05 29.94
N HIS A 430 -14.52 36.02 29.29
CA HIS A 430 -14.26 35.96 27.86
C HIS A 430 -13.26 34.86 27.51
N TYR A 431 -12.18 34.71 28.28
CA TYR A 431 -11.22 33.61 28.13
C TYR A 431 -11.91 32.23 28.22
N SER A 432 -12.77 32.02 29.24
CA SER A 432 -13.56 30.79 29.37
C SER A 432 -14.49 30.55 28.19
N SER A 433 -15.13 31.60 27.64
CA SER A 433 -16.00 31.46 26.46
C SER A 433 -15.24 31.02 25.20
N VAL A 434 -14.04 31.57 24.97
CA VAL A 434 -13.16 31.19 23.85
C VAL A 434 -12.64 29.76 24.05
N GLN A 435 -12.28 29.40 25.29
CA GLN A 435 -11.80 28.06 25.64
C GLN A 435 -12.87 26.98 25.45
N LEU A 436 -14.15 27.29 25.69
CA LEU A 436 -15.27 26.38 25.43
C LEU A 436 -15.50 26.17 23.92
N LEU A 437 -15.49 27.27 23.15
CA LEU A 437 -15.67 27.25 21.70
C LEU A 437 -14.58 26.46 20.97
N LYS A 438 -13.39 26.30 21.56
CA LYS A 438 -12.31 25.46 21.02
C LYS A 438 -12.79 24.02 20.72
N ALA A 439 -13.47 23.38 21.67
CA ALA A 439 -13.92 21.99 21.51
C ALA A 439 -14.97 21.86 20.39
N VAL A 440 -15.87 22.85 20.28
CA VAL A 440 -16.88 22.91 19.22
C VAL A 440 -16.24 23.07 17.84
N PHE A 441 -15.18 23.89 17.71
CA PHE A 441 -14.45 24.01 16.45
C PHE A 441 -13.63 22.76 16.11
N GLU A 442 -13.02 22.09 17.10
CA GLU A 442 -12.33 20.82 16.90
C GLU A 442 -13.29 19.75 16.34
N GLU A 443 -14.53 19.65 16.85
CA GLU A 443 -15.59 18.78 16.32
C GLU A 443 -16.00 19.13 14.87
N VAL A 444 -16.32 20.40 14.59
CA VAL A 444 -16.72 20.86 13.25
C VAL A 444 -15.62 20.68 12.20
N TRP A 445 -14.35 20.83 12.60
CA TRP A 445 -13.22 20.58 11.71
C TRP A 445 -13.04 19.09 11.41
N GLU A 446 -13.20 18.21 12.41
CA GLU A 446 -13.12 16.76 12.22
C GLU A 446 -14.25 16.24 11.30
N GLU A 447 -15.49 16.70 11.50
CA GLU A 447 -16.61 16.37 10.61
C GLU A 447 -16.34 16.82 9.16
N THR A 448 -15.77 18.02 8.99
CA THR A 448 -15.46 18.56 7.67
C THR A 448 -14.30 17.79 7.02
N TYR A 449 -13.29 17.39 7.80
CA TYR A 449 -12.18 16.55 7.35
C TYR A 449 -12.68 15.18 6.88
N GLN A 450 -13.51 14.50 7.69
CA GLN A 450 -14.08 13.20 7.33
C GLN A 450 -14.98 13.28 6.10
N ARG A 451 -15.78 14.36 5.95
CA ARG A 451 -16.60 14.59 4.74
C ARG A 451 -15.73 14.66 3.48
N VAL A 452 -14.68 15.48 3.51
CA VAL A 452 -13.75 15.64 2.37
C VAL A 452 -12.98 14.34 2.09
N ALA A 453 -12.61 13.57 3.12
CA ALA A 453 -11.99 12.26 2.95
C ALA A 453 -12.93 11.27 2.22
N ASN A 454 -14.21 11.23 2.60
CA ASN A 454 -15.22 10.41 1.92
C ASN A 454 -15.44 10.87 0.47
N GLU A 455 -15.47 12.18 0.21
CA GLU A 455 -15.57 12.73 -1.15
C GLU A 455 -14.36 12.35 -2.02
N GLN A 456 -13.15 12.32 -1.45
CA GLN A 456 -11.94 11.85 -2.13
C GLN A 456 -11.97 10.34 -2.42
N GLU A 457 -12.44 9.51 -1.48
CA GLU A 457 -12.60 8.07 -1.68
C GLU A 457 -13.59 7.77 -2.83
N ILE A 458 -14.73 8.47 -2.86
CA ILE A 458 -15.72 8.36 -3.95
C ILE A 458 -15.10 8.78 -5.29
N TYR A 459 -14.34 9.87 -5.33
CA TYR A 459 -13.67 10.33 -6.55
C TYR A 459 -12.62 9.34 -7.06
N GLU A 460 -11.80 8.77 -6.17
CA GLU A 460 -10.86 7.70 -6.53
C GLU A 460 -11.58 6.45 -7.05
N ALA A 461 -12.67 6.02 -6.41
CA ALA A 461 -13.47 4.89 -6.91
C ALA A 461 -14.02 5.15 -8.33
N GLN A 462 -14.52 6.36 -8.60
CA GLN A 462 -14.97 6.77 -9.94
C GLN A 462 -13.84 6.72 -10.99
N LEU A 463 -12.61 7.12 -10.63
CA LEU A 463 -11.44 6.98 -11.51
C LEU A 463 -11.10 5.52 -11.81
N HIS A 464 -11.21 4.63 -10.82
CA HIS A 464 -10.98 3.19 -11.00
C HIS A 464 -12.03 2.55 -11.92
N ASP A 465 -13.31 2.90 -11.77
CA ASP A 465 -14.39 2.43 -12.66
C ASP A 465 -14.18 2.88 -14.11
N LEU A 466 -13.79 4.15 -14.33
CA LEU A 466 -13.46 4.66 -15.67
C LEU A 466 -12.22 3.96 -16.27
N LEU A 467 -11.20 3.68 -15.45
CA LEU A 467 -10.02 2.94 -15.88
C LEU A 467 -10.38 1.50 -16.28
N ARG A 468 -11.27 0.84 -15.53
CA ARG A 468 -11.80 -0.50 -15.84
C ARG A 468 -12.55 -0.50 -17.17
N LEU A 469 -13.49 0.43 -17.37
CA LEU A 469 -14.22 0.54 -18.64
C LEU A 469 -13.28 0.78 -19.83
N LYS A 470 -12.20 1.54 -19.64
CA LYS A 470 -11.15 1.72 -20.65
C LYS A 470 -10.41 0.42 -20.98
N GLN A 471 -10.13 -0.43 -19.99
CA GLN A 471 -9.53 -1.75 -20.21
C GLN A 471 -10.48 -2.71 -20.92
N GLU A 472 -11.75 -2.76 -20.52
CA GLU A 472 -12.79 -3.57 -21.18
C GLU A 472 -12.98 -3.15 -22.65
N ASN A 473 -13.00 -1.84 -22.93
CA ASN A 473 -13.06 -1.31 -24.30
C ASN A 473 -11.79 -1.66 -25.12
N MET A 474 -10.60 -1.59 -24.52
CA MET A 474 -9.35 -2.04 -25.17
C MET A 474 -9.39 -3.53 -25.55
N TYR A 475 -9.97 -4.38 -24.70
CA TYR A 475 -10.18 -5.79 -24.99
C TYR A 475 -11.19 -6.01 -26.13
N LEU A 476 -12.34 -5.34 -26.09
CA LEU A 476 -13.33 -5.36 -27.18
C LEU A 476 -12.73 -4.88 -28.51
N THR A 477 -11.98 -3.77 -28.50
CA THR A 477 -11.25 -3.24 -29.66
C THR A 477 -10.27 -4.28 -30.22
N THR A 478 -9.59 -5.03 -29.36
CA THR A 478 -8.66 -6.09 -29.77
C THR A 478 -9.40 -7.24 -30.46
N ILE A 479 -10.51 -7.71 -29.87
CA ILE A 479 -11.38 -8.73 -30.49
C ILE A 479 -11.93 -8.23 -31.84
N THR A 480 -12.47 -7.01 -31.91
CA THR A 480 -13.02 -6.44 -33.14
C THR A 480 -11.96 -6.32 -34.23
N ARG A 481 -10.72 -5.95 -33.90
CA ARG A 481 -9.59 -5.95 -34.84
C ARG A 481 -9.23 -7.35 -35.35
N GLN A 482 -9.31 -8.38 -34.49
CA GLN A 482 -9.06 -9.77 -34.87
C GLN A 482 -10.17 -10.38 -35.73
N ILE A 483 -11.45 -10.09 -35.41
CA ILE A 483 -12.61 -10.65 -36.11
C ILE A 483 -12.96 -9.89 -37.41
N GLY A 484 -12.69 -8.58 -37.47
CA GLY A 484 -13.01 -7.71 -38.61
C GLY A 484 -12.53 -8.21 -39.99
N PRO A 485 -11.31 -8.75 -40.15
CA PRO A 485 -10.87 -9.38 -41.39
C PRO A 485 -11.75 -10.56 -41.84
N TYR A 486 -12.20 -11.40 -40.90
CA TYR A 486 -13.07 -12.55 -41.20
C TYR A 486 -14.47 -12.08 -41.61
N ILE A 487 -15.05 -11.10 -40.90
CA ILE A 487 -16.34 -10.49 -41.28
C ILE A 487 -16.25 -9.89 -42.69
N ARG A 488 -15.18 -9.14 -43.02
CA ARG A 488 -14.97 -8.60 -44.37
C ARG A 488 -14.80 -9.68 -45.44
N SER A 489 -14.21 -10.82 -45.09
CA SER A 489 -14.12 -11.98 -45.99
C SER A 489 -15.51 -12.59 -46.25
N ILE A 490 -16.29 -12.83 -45.19
CA ILE A 490 -17.65 -13.37 -45.26
C ILE A 490 -18.58 -12.43 -46.04
N ALA A 491 -18.50 -11.11 -45.81
CA ALA A 491 -19.28 -10.11 -46.55
C ALA A 491 -18.99 -10.17 -48.06
N LYS A 492 -17.71 -10.23 -48.47
CA LYS A 492 -17.31 -10.40 -49.88
C LYS A 492 -17.76 -11.73 -50.48
N VAL A 493 -17.90 -12.79 -49.68
CA VAL A 493 -18.46 -14.06 -50.12
C VAL A 493 -19.98 -13.96 -50.28
N LYS A 494 -20.69 -13.31 -49.35
CA LYS A 494 -22.14 -13.06 -49.44
C LYS A 494 -22.48 -12.21 -50.67
N GLU A 495 -21.75 -11.13 -50.91
CA GLU A 495 -21.90 -10.24 -52.09
C GLU A 495 -21.79 -11.02 -53.42
N ARG A 496 -20.92 -12.03 -53.48
CA ARG A 496 -20.76 -12.92 -54.65
C ARG A 496 -21.88 -13.96 -54.80
N LEU A 497 -22.53 -14.34 -53.70
CA LEU A 497 -23.62 -15.34 -53.68
C LEU A 497 -24.99 -14.69 -53.90
N GLU A 498 -25.20 -13.44 -53.46
CA GLU A 498 -26.47 -12.71 -53.56
C GLU A 498 -26.33 -11.35 -54.30
N PRO A 499 -25.93 -11.32 -55.59
CA PRO A 499 -25.66 -10.08 -56.33
C PRO A 499 -26.90 -9.22 -56.66
N ARG A 500 -28.05 -9.52 -56.04
CA ARG A 500 -29.34 -8.84 -56.27
C ARG A 500 -29.87 -8.03 -55.10
N LEU A 501 -29.22 -8.07 -53.93
CA LEU A 501 -29.48 -7.14 -52.83
C LEU A 501 -28.42 -6.05 -52.84
N LYS A 502 -28.57 -5.08 -53.75
CA LYS A 502 -27.96 -3.76 -53.56
C LYS A 502 -28.71 -3.07 -52.44
N GLU A 503 -28.12 -3.02 -51.25
CA GLU A 503 -28.46 -1.96 -50.31
C GLU A 503 -28.07 -0.60 -50.93
N PRO A 504 -28.76 0.51 -50.58
CA PRO A 504 -28.44 1.82 -51.13
C PRO A 504 -26.99 2.21 -50.83
N GLU A 505 -26.39 3.07 -51.66
CA GLU A 505 -25.12 3.70 -51.31
C GLU A 505 -25.29 4.45 -49.98
N GLU A 506 -24.68 3.94 -48.91
CA GLU A 506 -24.47 4.74 -47.71
C GLU A 506 -23.61 5.93 -48.09
N VAL A 507 -24.21 7.12 -47.98
CA VAL A 507 -23.53 8.39 -48.13
C VAL A 507 -22.31 8.38 -47.22
N LYS A 508 -21.12 8.55 -47.81
CA LYS A 508 -19.88 8.74 -47.03
C LYS A 508 -20.06 9.95 -46.11
N ASP A 509 -20.27 9.72 -44.82
CA ASP A 509 -20.21 10.79 -43.84
C ASP A 509 -18.74 11.14 -43.57
N GLU A 510 -18.24 12.11 -44.33
CA GLU A 510 -16.87 12.64 -44.28
C GLU A 510 -16.48 13.17 -42.89
N ARG A 511 -17.41 13.29 -41.93
CA ARG A 511 -17.09 13.58 -40.52
C ARG A 511 -16.32 12.48 -39.83
N THR A 512 -16.59 11.21 -40.15
CA THR A 512 -16.04 10.08 -39.38
C THR A 512 -14.54 9.90 -39.63
N ASP A 513 -14.12 10.02 -40.89
CA ASP A 513 -12.70 9.96 -41.30
C ASP A 513 -11.90 11.19 -40.83
N ASN A 514 -12.56 12.33 -40.63
CA ASN A 514 -11.91 13.53 -40.08
C ASN A 514 -11.69 13.44 -38.56
N MET A 515 -12.59 12.81 -37.80
CA MET A 515 -12.36 12.58 -36.35
C MET A 515 -11.20 11.63 -36.08
N LEU A 516 -11.04 10.58 -36.90
CA LEU A 516 -9.98 9.59 -36.73
C LEU A 516 -8.57 10.17 -36.98
N LYS A 517 -8.46 11.28 -37.74
CA LYS A 517 -7.18 11.96 -38.01
C LYS A 517 -6.73 12.95 -36.93
N ILE A 518 -7.56 13.25 -35.93
CA ILE A 518 -7.22 14.22 -34.87
C ILE A 518 -6.35 13.60 -33.77
N TYR A 519 -6.28 12.26 -33.68
CA TYR A 519 -5.56 11.56 -32.61
C TYR A 519 -4.12 11.13 -32.96
N ASP A 520 -3.64 11.37 -34.18
CA ASP A 520 -2.35 10.87 -34.70
C ASP A 520 -1.33 11.99 -35.07
N ASP A 521 -1.27 13.11 -34.33
CA ASP A 521 -0.17 14.09 -34.46
C ASP A 521 0.20 14.80 -33.14
N PRO A 522 1.48 14.81 -32.70
CA PRO A 522 1.92 15.47 -31.46
C PRO A 522 2.66 16.81 -31.71
N GLY A 523 2.04 17.95 -31.38
CA GLY A 523 2.74 19.25 -31.49
C GLY A 523 2.00 20.50 -30.98
N GLU A 524 2.59 21.12 -29.95
CA GLU A 524 2.53 22.52 -29.47
C GLU A 524 1.58 23.57 -30.11
N GLY A 525 0.85 24.35 -29.27
CA GLY A 525 0.20 25.61 -29.68
C GLY A 525 -0.66 26.29 -28.61
N GLN A 526 -0.37 27.54 -28.24
CA GLN A 526 -1.02 28.29 -27.13
C GLN A 526 -2.33 29.00 -27.48
N HIS A 527 -3.14 29.26 -26.43
CA HIS A 527 -4.26 30.23 -26.34
C HIS A 527 -5.52 29.91 -27.20
N ARG A 528 -6.76 30.25 -26.81
CA ARG A 528 -7.26 31.20 -25.79
C ARG A 528 -8.68 30.78 -25.30
N ASN A 529 -9.17 31.42 -24.21
CA ASN A 529 -10.43 31.11 -23.51
C ASN A 529 -11.72 31.61 -24.20
N ASP A 530 -12.85 31.36 -23.53
CA ASP A 530 -14.17 32.03 -23.59
C ASP A 530 -15.14 31.52 -24.68
N LEU A 531 -16.47 31.38 -24.50
CA LEU A 531 -17.47 31.68 -23.43
C LEU A 531 -18.73 30.81 -23.74
N THR A 532 -19.72 30.45 -22.89
CA THR A 532 -20.18 30.81 -21.52
C THR A 532 -20.96 29.61 -20.91
N CYS A 533 -21.21 29.59 -19.59
CA CYS A 533 -22.32 28.82 -18.96
C CYS A 533 -23.55 29.72 -18.78
N LEU A 534 -24.77 29.22 -19.00
CA LEU A 534 -26.00 30.03 -18.85
C LEU A 534 -26.28 30.36 -17.37
N ASN A 535 -26.51 31.64 -17.07
CA ASN A 535 -27.55 32.11 -16.14
C ASN A 535 -27.72 33.65 -16.22
N GLU A 536 -28.86 34.06 -16.76
CA GLU A 536 -29.52 35.37 -16.59
C GLU A 536 -30.10 35.46 -15.15
N GLU A 537 -30.42 36.58 -14.50
CA GLU A 537 -30.15 38.03 -14.58
C GLU A 537 -30.52 38.54 -13.14
N TYR A 538 -30.02 39.63 -12.55
CA TYR A 538 -30.44 41.02 -12.82
C TYR A 538 -29.71 42.04 -11.91
N LYS A 539 -29.62 43.30 -12.40
CA LYS A 539 -29.30 44.59 -11.72
C LYS A 539 -27.84 45.08 -11.59
N LYS A 540 -27.44 45.76 -12.68
CA LYS A 540 -26.59 46.97 -12.77
C LYS A 540 -27.16 48.21 -12.01
N PRO A 541 -26.49 49.37 -11.96
CA PRO A 541 -25.04 49.71 -12.09
C PRO A 541 -24.53 50.70 -11.01
N VAL A 542 -23.24 51.09 -11.03
CA VAL A 542 -22.72 52.48 -11.33
C VAL A 542 -21.18 52.46 -11.37
N ASP A 543 -20.65 52.53 -12.59
CA ASP A 543 -19.44 53.17 -13.14
C ASP A 543 -18.32 53.83 -12.30
N ASN A 544 -17.09 53.53 -12.76
CA ASN A 544 -15.90 54.42 -12.97
C ASN A 544 -15.08 54.92 -11.74
N GLN A 545 -13.74 55.12 -11.80
CA GLN A 545 -12.81 55.19 -12.93
C GLN A 545 -11.32 54.86 -12.57
N GLU A 546 -10.63 54.10 -13.44
CA GLU A 546 -9.23 54.26 -13.94
C GLU A 546 -7.89 54.00 -13.17
N LYS A 547 -6.92 53.59 -14.01
CA LYS A 547 -5.43 53.73 -13.98
C LYS A 547 -4.65 52.87 -12.97
N ILE A 548 -3.91 51.82 -13.35
CA ILE A 548 -2.89 51.62 -14.42
C ILE A 548 -1.68 52.57 -14.29
N ILE A 549 -0.50 52.00 -14.01
CA ILE A 549 0.75 52.12 -14.81
C ILE A 549 1.84 51.19 -14.22
N ASP A 550 2.61 50.55 -15.11
CA ASP A 550 3.72 49.63 -14.82
C ASP A 550 4.97 50.30 -14.22
N ASN A 551 5.92 49.46 -13.75
CA ASN A 551 7.31 49.89 -13.52
C ASN A 551 8.31 48.97 -14.22
N ARG A 552 9.25 49.59 -14.97
CA ARG A 552 10.36 48.93 -15.67
C ARG A 552 11.68 49.17 -14.91
N THR A 553 12.45 48.09 -14.77
CA THR A 553 13.90 47.96 -15.04
C THR A 553 14.90 49.02 -14.56
N LEU A 554 15.96 48.55 -13.87
CA LEU A 554 17.43 48.75 -14.13
C LEU A 554 18.19 48.55 -12.79
N ASN A 555 19.00 47.49 -12.62
CA ASN A 555 20.42 47.36 -13.01
C ASN A 555 21.36 48.46 -12.49
N ILE A 556 22.41 48.06 -11.76
CA ILE A 556 23.83 48.45 -11.96
C ILE A 556 24.74 47.55 -11.10
N LEU A 557 25.97 47.32 -11.58
CA LEU A 557 27.03 46.44 -11.03
C LEU A 557 28.16 47.25 -10.35
N SER A 558 29.26 46.55 -10.01
CA SER A 558 30.57 47.02 -9.51
C SER A 558 30.68 47.18 -7.97
N GLU A 559 31.83 46.94 -7.32
CA GLU A 559 33.19 46.76 -7.86
C GLU A 559 34.10 45.83 -6.99
N GLU A 560 35.35 45.62 -7.42
CA GLU A 560 36.30 44.59 -6.97
C GLU A 560 37.23 44.98 -5.79
N SER A 561 38.19 44.09 -5.50
CA SER A 561 39.54 44.36 -4.95
C SER A 561 39.68 44.40 -3.41
N LEU A 562 40.82 44.08 -2.77
CA LEU A 562 42.00 43.23 -3.09
C LEU A 562 42.85 43.00 -1.80
N GLY A 563 43.75 42.01 -1.79
CA GLY A 563 44.90 41.91 -0.85
C GLY A 563 44.71 40.90 0.31
N LYS A 564 45.40 39.74 0.34
CA LYS A 564 46.86 39.43 0.43
C LYS A 564 47.52 39.71 1.79
N SER A 565 47.78 38.65 2.57
CA SER A 565 49.08 38.24 3.18
C SER A 565 48.84 37.18 4.29
N LYS A 566 49.52 36.01 4.28
CA LYS A 566 50.89 35.71 4.80
C LYS A 566 51.03 35.94 6.32
N GLU A 567 51.61 35.06 7.16
CA GLU A 567 52.28 33.75 6.98
C GLU A 567 52.58 33.11 8.39
N PHE A 568 52.96 31.81 8.47
CA PHE A 568 53.62 31.09 9.61
C PHE A 568 52.94 31.06 11.03
N TYR A 569 52.85 29.94 11.77
CA TYR A 569 53.93 29.03 12.23
C TYR A 569 53.38 27.66 12.75
N ARG A 570 54.22 26.62 12.79
CA ARG A 570 53.97 25.28 13.41
C ARG A 570 55.15 24.95 14.35
N PRO A 571 54.96 24.25 15.48
CA PRO A 571 54.94 22.77 15.52
C PRO A 571 53.68 22.29 16.32
N ALA A 572 53.53 21.13 17.00
CA ALA A 572 54.40 19.98 17.32
C ALA A 572 53.57 18.68 17.53
N LYS A 573 54.23 17.62 17.99
CA LYS A 573 53.73 16.36 18.61
C LYS A 573 54.83 15.87 19.60
N PRO A 574 54.55 15.07 20.65
CA PRO A 574 54.35 13.60 20.60
C PRO A 574 53.09 13.15 21.43
N LYS A 575 52.48 11.95 21.29
CA LYS A 575 52.90 10.56 21.59
C LYS A 575 53.41 10.39 23.05
N SER A 576 53.06 9.36 23.84
CA SER A 576 52.57 8.00 23.51
C SER A 576 51.71 7.32 24.62
N GLU A 577 51.16 6.14 24.28
CA GLU A 577 51.09 4.88 25.06
C GLU A 577 50.24 4.69 26.36
N SER A 578 49.23 3.82 26.21
CA SER A 578 48.72 2.81 27.18
C SER A 578 49.71 1.62 27.35
N PRO A 579 49.52 0.55 28.19
CA PRO A 579 48.31 0.06 28.88
C PRO A 579 48.51 -0.49 30.34
N GLY A 580 47.47 -1.07 30.99
CA GLY A 580 47.67 -1.72 32.30
C GLY A 580 46.48 -2.33 33.10
N ARG A 581 45.84 -3.39 32.58
CA ARG A 581 45.43 -4.64 33.28
C ARG A 581 45.25 -4.64 34.84
N LYS A 582 44.04 -4.98 35.37
CA LYS A 582 43.77 -6.21 36.17
C LYS A 582 42.36 -6.32 36.81
N GLU A 583 42.03 -7.57 37.09
CA GLU A 583 40.80 -8.24 37.56
C GLU A 583 40.29 -7.93 38.99
N ILE A 584 38.96 -8.08 39.15
CA ILE A 584 38.20 -8.82 40.18
C ILE A 584 38.40 -8.48 41.68
N SER A 585 37.30 -8.08 42.33
CA SER A 585 36.78 -8.74 43.54
C SER A 585 35.32 -8.36 43.83
N LEU A 586 34.53 -9.37 44.24
CA LEU A 586 33.10 -9.37 44.61
C LEU A 586 32.09 -9.14 43.46
#